data_AF-A0A7S4B0J9-F1
#
_entry.id   AF-A0A7S4B0J9-F1
#
_cell.length_a   1.000
_cell.length_b   1.000
_cell.length_c   1.000
_cell.angle_alpha   90.00
_cell.angle_beta   90.00
_cell.angle_gamma   90.00
#
_symmetry.space_group_name_H-M   'P 1'
#
loop_
_entity.id
_entity.type
_entity.pdbx_description
1 polymer ?
#
loop_
_entity_poly.entity_id
_entity_poly.type
_entity_poly.pdbx_seq_one_letter_code
_entity_poly.pdbx_strand_id
1 'polypeptide(L)'
;GGGADAGGTGGGDGETGGINTRATGNANGANGADGANGLGGAFEGAHARPDAHEPACGADSDKEQPSERLWSDLCGWVASEVALEPDVISFDVCAELPSGSVQLWSAEEPRLYTLLLCLSGPRGELEWERARLGAREVRIADGQLLVNGVPIFVRGVNRHEHDEVRGKVIDEASMLADIALLKSYNFNAVRCSHYPNDERWYELCDEYGLFVVDEANIETHGLVALPPPHNRLHLAASPAWRR
;
A
#
# COMPACT_ATOMS: atom_id res chain seq x y z
N GLY A 1 -59.31 -12.22 -5.56
CA GLY A 1 -59.46 -11.81 -4.15
C GLY A 1 -58.16 -12.08 -3.43
N GLY A 2 -57.60 -11.05 -2.78
CA GLY A 2 -56.49 -11.08 -1.81
C GLY A 2 -55.10 -11.34 -2.41
N GLY A 3 -54.07 -10.49 -2.30
CA GLY A 3 -53.83 -9.31 -1.46
C GLY A 3 -52.78 -9.60 -0.36
N ALA A 4 -51.78 -8.70 -0.27
CA ALA A 4 -50.68 -8.56 0.71
C ALA A 4 -49.41 -9.40 0.44
N ASP A 5 -48.21 -8.88 0.17
CA ASP A 5 -47.42 -7.69 0.60
C ASP A 5 -46.56 -7.88 1.86
N ALA A 6 -45.36 -7.28 1.79
CA ALA A 6 -44.36 -6.93 2.82
C ALA A 6 -43.39 -8.00 3.38
N GLY A 7 -42.08 -7.63 3.35
CA GLY A 7 -41.01 -8.28 4.13
C GLY A 7 -39.61 -7.83 3.74
N GLY A 8 -39.28 -6.54 3.93
CA GLY A 8 -37.90 -6.03 3.82
C GLY A 8 -37.12 -6.20 5.12
N THR A 9 -35.82 -6.46 5.01
CA THR A 9 -34.71 -6.24 5.98
C THR A 9 -33.43 -6.64 5.22
N GLY A 10 -32.28 -6.00 5.26
CA GLY A 10 -31.74 -4.88 6.02
C GLY A 10 -30.30 -4.71 5.51
N GLY A 11 -29.81 -3.47 5.54
CA GLY A 11 -28.48 -3.10 5.09
C GLY A 11 -27.36 -3.89 5.79
N GLY A 12 -26.27 -4.05 5.07
CA GLY A 12 -24.99 -4.50 5.57
C GLY A 12 -23.94 -3.73 4.78
N ASP A 13 -23.70 -2.49 5.21
CA ASP A 13 -22.60 -1.68 4.74
C ASP A 13 -21.31 -2.44 5.07
N GLY A 14 -20.64 -2.94 4.03
CA GLY A 14 -19.30 -3.49 4.15
C GLY A 14 -18.34 -2.33 4.35
N GLU A 15 -17.98 -2.06 5.62
CA GLU A 15 -16.85 -1.21 5.95
C GLU A 15 -15.58 -1.83 5.38
N THR A 16 -15.17 -1.36 4.20
CA THR A 16 -13.82 -1.57 3.71
C THR A 16 -12.89 -0.71 4.55
N GLY A 17 -12.10 -1.35 5.42
CA GLY A 17 -10.96 -0.75 6.10
C GLY A 17 -9.90 -0.36 5.08
N GLY A 18 -10.10 0.81 4.47
CA GLY A 18 -9.15 1.52 3.65
C GLY A 18 -9.08 2.95 4.15
N ILE A 19 -7.88 3.50 4.28
CA ILE A 19 -7.67 4.91 4.59
C ILE A 19 -8.35 5.72 3.48
N ASN A 20 -9.49 6.31 3.81
CA ASN A 20 -10.37 6.99 2.87
C ASN A 20 -9.98 8.47 2.83
N THR A 21 -9.13 8.86 1.88
CA THR A 21 -8.82 10.28 1.63
C THR A 21 -9.97 10.91 0.86
N ARG A 22 -10.97 11.41 1.59
CA ARG A 22 -12.15 12.07 1.01
C ARG A 22 -11.78 13.50 0.59
N ALA A 23 -11.33 13.69 -0.65
CA ALA A 23 -11.20 15.02 -1.24
C ALA A 23 -12.57 15.50 -1.75
N THR A 24 -13.22 16.42 -1.04
CA THR A 24 -14.38 17.16 -1.56
C THR A 24 -13.88 18.40 -2.31
N GLY A 25 -13.89 18.37 -3.65
CA GLY A 25 -13.54 19.51 -4.49
C GLY A 25 -14.32 19.48 -5.81
N ASN A 26 -15.26 20.40 -5.96
CA ASN A 26 -16.03 20.64 -7.17
C ASN A 26 -15.19 21.47 -8.16
N ALA A 27 -14.98 20.99 -9.39
CA ALA A 27 -14.50 21.83 -10.48
C ALA A 27 -15.01 21.33 -11.84
N ASN A 28 -16.00 22.05 -12.37
CA ASN A 28 -16.29 22.13 -13.80
C ASN A 28 -15.07 22.67 -14.56
N GLY A 29 -14.77 22.10 -15.73
CA GLY A 29 -13.85 22.71 -16.68
C GLY A 29 -13.48 21.81 -17.85
N ALA A 30 -14.12 22.03 -18.98
CA ALA A 30 -13.85 21.36 -20.25
C ALA A 30 -12.50 21.74 -20.87
N ASN A 31 -11.90 20.80 -21.61
CA ASN A 31 -11.07 20.88 -22.82
C ASN A 31 -10.31 19.54 -22.91
N GLY A 32 -10.19 18.80 -24.00
CA GLY A 32 -10.16 19.08 -25.43
C GLY A 32 -9.15 18.06 -25.99
N ALA A 33 -9.54 17.31 -27.02
CA ALA A 33 -8.82 16.14 -27.54
C ALA A 33 -7.52 16.47 -28.32
N ASP A 34 -6.87 15.38 -28.77
CA ASP A 34 -5.73 15.25 -29.70
C ASP A 34 -4.36 15.10 -29.01
N GLY A 35 -3.46 14.16 -29.33
CA GLY A 35 -3.40 13.07 -30.29
C GLY A 35 -1.94 12.59 -30.44
N ALA A 36 -1.76 11.27 -30.60
CA ALA A 36 -0.64 10.55 -31.24
C ALA A 36 0.83 10.63 -30.72
N ASN A 37 1.32 9.43 -30.34
CA ASN A 37 2.61 8.77 -30.66
C ASN A 37 3.97 9.41 -30.32
N GLY A 38 4.75 8.65 -29.53
CA GLY A 38 6.21 8.76 -29.44
C GLY A 38 6.82 7.68 -28.54
N LEU A 39 6.97 6.46 -29.07
CA LEU A 39 7.77 5.39 -28.46
C LEU A 39 9.26 5.71 -28.63
N GLY A 40 10.04 5.60 -27.55
CA GLY A 40 11.51 5.58 -27.61
C GLY A 40 12.19 6.45 -26.55
N GLY A 41 12.36 5.91 -25.36
CA GLY A 41 13.23 6.46 -24.33
C GLY A 41 13.92 5.31 -23.59
N ALA A 42 15.20 5.12 -23.89
CA ALA A 42 16.04 4.11 -23.27
C ALA A 42 16.10 4.31 -21.75
N PHE A 43 16.06 3.19 -21.01
CA PHE A 43 16.38 3.15 -19.58
C PHE A 43 17.88 3.43 -19.41
N GLU A 44 18.24 4.69 -19.25
CA GLU A 44 19.54 5.11 -18.73
C GLU A 44 19.32 5.79 -17.37
N GLY A 45 20.03 5.31 -16.34
CA GLY A 45 20.16 6.03 -15.07
C GLY A 45 19.44 5.44 -13.86
N ALA A 46 19.59 4.13 -13.60
CA ALA A 46 19.51 3.65 -12.21
C ALA A 46 20.71 4.26 -11.45
N HIS A 47 20.49 5.40 -10.80
CA HIS A 47 21.48 5.99 -9.92
C HIS A 47 21.74 5.02 -8.76
N ALA A 48 22.97 4.51 -8.72
CA ALA A 48 23.49 3.72 -7.61
C ALA A 48 23.30 4.47 -6.28
N ARG A 49 22.88 3.74 -5.25
CA ARG A 49 22.83 4.22 -3.86
C ARG A 49 24.22 4.72 -3.44
N PRO A 50 24.35 5.84 -2.71
CA PRO A 50 25.49 6.01 -1.82
C PRO A 50 25.28 5.06 -0.62
N ASP A 51 26.33 4.32 -0.27
CA ASP A 51 26.35 3.33 0.80
C ASP A 51 25.74 3.86 2.11
N ALA A 52 24.60 3.30 2.50
CA ALA A 52 24.04 3.49 3.83
C ALA A 52 24.81 2.60 4.80
N HIS A 53 25.92 3.11 5.33
CA HIS A 53 26.53 2.55 6.52
C HIS A 53 25.51 2.58 7.67
N GLU A 54 25.10 1.40 8.15
CA GLU A 54 24.46 1.29 9.46
C GLU A 54 25.44 1.81 10.53
N PRO A 55 25.06 2.78 11.38
CA PRO A 55 25.87 3.07 12.54
C PRO A 55 25.64 1.97 13.58
N ALA A 56 26.68 1.19 13.85
CA ALA A 56 26.73 0.26 14.96
C ALA A 56 26.37 0.98 16.27
N CYS A 57 25.57 0.32 17.11
CA CYS A 57 25.24 0.76 18.45
C CYS A 57 26.50 0.77 19.33
N GLY A 58 27.22 1.89 19.32
CA GLY A 58 28.30 2.22 20.25
C GLY A 58 27.80 3.21 21.28
N ALA A 59 27.93 2.87 22.55
CA ALA A 59 27.66 3.77 23.66
C ALA A 59 28.78 4.84 23.72
N ASP A 60 28.57 5.97 23.06
CA ASP A 60 29.38 7.17 23.25
C ASP A 60 28.60 8.22 24.05
N SER A 61 29.21 8.71 25.12
CA SER A 61 28.57 9.47 26.20
C SER A 61 28.46 10.97 25.96
N ASP A 62 28.57 11.43 24.72
CA ASP A 62 28.37 12.83 24.33
C ASP A 62 27.21 12.93 23.32
N LYS A 63 25.98 12.71 23.79
CA LYS A 63 24.77 12.99 23.00
C LYS A 63 24.28 14.39 23.33
N GLU A 64 24.77 15.37 22.57
CA GLU A 64 24.09 16.65 22.42
C GLU A 64 22.66 16.33 21.95
N GLN A 65 21.66 16.60 22.79
CA GLN A 65 20.26 16.34 22.45
C GLN A 65 19.92 17.13 21.19
N PRO A 66 19.30 16.50 20.17
CA PRO A 66 18.92 17.22 18.96
C PRO A 66 17.95 18.33 19.37
N SER A 67 18.44 19.56 19.37
CA SER A 67 17.65 20.74 19.70
C SER A 67 16.43 20.80 18.79
N GLU A 68 15.28 21.17 19.33
CA GLU A 68 13.96 21.27 18.67
C GLU A 68 13.95 21.89 17.26
N ARG A 69 14.99 22.62 16.88
CA ARG A 69 15.19 23.26 15.57
C ARG A 69 15.49 22.30 14.40
N LEU A 70 15.81 21.02 14.63
CA LEU A 70 16.22 20.12 13.53
C LEU A 70 15.07 19.56 12.69
N TRP A 71 13.86 19.41 13.23
CA TRP A 71 12.80 18.67 12.52
C TRP A 71 12.09 19.49 11.44
N SER A 72 11.91 20.80 11.65
CA SER A 72 11.44 21.70 10.59
C SER A 72 12.40 21.74 9.40
N ASP A 73 13.68 21.46 9.64
CA ASP A 73 14.74 21.51 8.63
C ASP A 73 14.92 20.16 7.91
N LEU A 74 14.58 19.06 8.59
CA LEU A 74 14.58 17.68 8.05
C LEU A 74 13.30 17.36 7.26
N CYS A 75 12.17 17.94 7.64
CA CYS A 75 10.87 17.68 7.03
C CYS A 75 10.52 18.78 6.02
N GLY A 76 10.14 18.40 4.80
CA GLY A 76 9.64 19.36 3.81
C GLY A 76 8.35 20.09 4.23
N TRP A 77 7.63 19.54 5.22
CA TRP A 77 6.42 20.10 5.82
C TRP A 77 6.07 19.35 7.13
N VAL A 78 5.49 20.06 8.11
CA VAL A 78 4.91 19.45 9.33
C VAL A 78 3.41 19.30 9.14
N ALA A 79 2.95 18.05 9.20
CA ALA A 79 1.59 17.69 8.82
C ALA A 79 0.54 17.98 9.90
N SER A 80 0.89 17.71 11.15
CA SER A 80 0.07 17.98 12.35
C SER A 80 0.96 17.91 13.59
N GLU A 81 0.57 18.60 14.65
CA GLU A 81 1.18 18.53 15.97
C GLU A 81 0.08 18.44 17.03
N VAL A 82 0.20 17.49 17.95
CA VAL A 82 -0.82 17.21 18.97
C VAL A 82 -0.15 17.07 20.32
N ALA A 83 -0.55 17.90 21.28
CA ALA A 83 -0.17 17.72 22.67
C ALA A 83 -1.00 16.57 23.27
N LEU A 84 -0.32 15.57 23.84
CA LEU A 84 -0.95 14.45 24.51
C LEU A 84 -1.07 14.73 26.00
N GLU A 85 -2.26 14.46 26.56
CA GLU A 85 -2.47 14.47 28.01
C GLU A 85 -1.75 13.28 28.67
N PRO A 86 -1.44 13.36 29.98
CA PRO A 86 -0.93 12.23 30.73
C PRO A 86 -1.85 11.00 30.61
N ASP A 87 -1.24 9.80 30.61
CA ASP A 87 -1.94 8.50 30.62
C ASP A 87 -2.77 8.15 29.36
N VAL A 88 -2.63 8.89 28.26
CA VAL A 88 -3.20 8.52 26.96
C VAL A 88 -2.50 7.28 26.39
N ILE A 89 -3.26 6.23 26.08
CA ILE A 89 -2.76 4.97 25.48
C ILE A 89 -3.10 4.82 24.00
N SER A 90 -3.96 5.68 23.45
CA SER A 90 -4.37 5.70 22.05
C SER A 90 -4.87 7.08 21.66
N PHE A 91 -4.49 7.56 20.48
CA PHE A 91 -4.94 8.82 19.92
C PHE A 91 -4.95 8.72 18.39
N ASP A 92 -5.80 9.52 17.76
CA ASP A 92 -5.84 9.67 16.30
C ASP A 92 -5.28 11.03 15.92
N VAL A 93 -4.45 11.06 14.88
CA VAL A 93 -3.98 12.31 14.26
C VAL A 93 -4.45 12.33 12.83
N CYS A 94 -5.10 13.43 12.44
CA CYS A 94 -5.45 13.70 11.06
C CYS A 94 -4.59 14.84 10.55
N ALA A 95 -4.01 14.68 9.36
CA ALA A 95 -3.26 15.72 8.70
C ALA A 95 -3.71 15.84 7.25
N GLU A 96 -3.78 17.08 6.76
CA GLU A 96 -4.18 17.39 5.39
C GLU A 96 -2.95 17.75 4.56
N LEU A 97 -2.66 16.95 3.52
CA LEU A 97 -1.56 17.27 2.62
C LEU A 97 -1.87 18.58 1.85
N PRO A 98 -0.86 19.45 1.62
CA PRO A 98 -1.09 20.70 0.90
C PRO A 98 -1.64 20.45 -0.51
N SER A 99 -2.75 21.11 -0.84
CA SER A 99 -3.40 20.96 -2.15
C SER A 99 -2.48 21.46 -3.27
N GLY A 100 -2.31 20.66 -4.33
CA GLY A 100 -1.59 21.06 -5.55
C GLY A 100 -0.08 20.83 -5.56
N SER A 101 0.51 20.33 -4.46
CA SER A 101 1.95 19.97 -4.40
C SER A 101 2.20 18.47 -4.25
N VAL A 102 1.17 17.67 -4.01
CA VAL A 102 1.27 16.21 -3.89
C VAL A 102 1.38 15.58 -5.27
N GLN A 103 2.49 14.90 -5.51
CA GLN A 103 2.69 14.04 -6.67
C GLN A 103 2.07 12.68 -6.36
N LEU A 104 1.19 12.21 -7.24
CA LEU A 104 0.48 10.96 -7.04
C LEU A 104 1.36 9.76 -7.38
N TRP A 105 1.21 8.69 -6.62
CA TRP A 105 1.82 7.40 -6.90
C TRP A 105 1.03 6.66 -7.96
N SER A 106 1.74 6.01 -8.87
CA SER A 106 1.21 5.04 -9.85
C SER A 106 2.29 3.97 -10.15
N ALA A 107 1.94 2.90 -10.85
CA ALA A 107 2.92 1.90 -11.27
C ALA A 107 3.90 2.46 -12.33
N GLU A 108 3.49 3.51 -13.05
CA GLU A 108 4.28 4.23 -14.02
C GLU A 108 5.21 5.27 -13.37
N GLU A 109 4.69 6.01 -12.39
CA GLU A 109 5.41 7.02 -11.60
C GLU A 109 5.27 6.72 -10.10
N PRO A 110 6.17 5.92 -9.51
CA PRO A 110 6.09 5.50 -8.10
C PRO A 110 6.57 6.60 -7.14
N ARG A 111 5.83 7.71 -7.07
CA ARG A 111 6.15 8.85 -6.20
C ARG A 111 5.85 8.50 -4.74
N LEU A 112 6.88 8.58 -3.90
CA LEU A 112 6.79 8.23 -2.48
C LEU A 112 7.29 9.38 -1.61
N TYR A 113 6.60 9.58 -0.50
CA TYR A 113 6.97 10.48 0.59
C TYR A 113 7.46 9.67 1.79
N THR A 114 8.29 10.27 2.63
CA THR A 114 8.59 9.71 3.96
C THR A 114 7.70 10.41 4.96
N LEU A 115 6.83 9.64 5.63
CA LEU A 115 6.12 10.08 6.82
C LEU A 115 6.98 9.75 8.03
N LEU A 116 7.25 10.76 8.85
CA LEU A 116 7.87 10.60 10.16
C LEU A 116 6.81 10.85 11.23
N LEU A 117 6.59 9.85 12.09
CA LEU A 117 5.78 9.98 13.28
C LEU A 117 6.74 10.13 14.46
N CYS A 118 6.75 11.30 15.10
CA CYS A 118 7.64 11.58 16.22
C CYS A 118 6.82 11.73 17.51
N LEU A 119 7.30 11.12 18.59
CA LEU A 119 6.76 11.25 19.94
C LEU A 119 7.84 11.85 20.85
N SER A 120 7.59 13.06 21.34
CA SER A 120 8.48 13.74 22.29
C SER A 120 7.97 13.62 23.73
N GLY A 121 8.86 13.22 24.63
CA GLY A 121 8.61 13.16 26.07
C GLY A 121 8.83 14.50 26.79
N PRO A 122 8.31 14.64 28.02
CA PRO A 122 8.35 15.90 28.78
C PRO A 122 9.76 16.31 29.22
N ARG A 123 10.76 15.41 29.15
CA ARG A 123 12.17 15.69 29.49
C ARG A 123 13.07 15.67 28.27
N GLY A 124 12.49 15.78 27.07
CA GLY A 124 13.22 15.77 25.80
C GLY A 124 13.56 14.37 25.29
N GLU A 125 12.93 13.32 25.83
CA GLU A 125 12.97 11.99 25.19
C GLU A 125 12.33 12.08 23.79
N LEU A 126 12.85 11.30 22.83
CA LEU A 126 12.31 11.30 21.47
C LEU A 126 12.28 9.88 20.93
N GLU A 127 11.09 9.43 20.54
CA GLU A 127 10.87 8.22 19.78
C GLU A 127 10.31 8.61 18.41
N TRP A 128 10.64 7.83 17.38
CA TRP A 128 10.10 8.09 16.05
C TRP A 128 9.96 6.80 15.25
N GLU A 129 8.97 6.80 14.38
CA GLU A 129 8.73 5.77 13.38
C GLU A 129 8.67 6.38 12.00
N ARG A 130 9.03 5.59 10.99
CA ARG A 130 9.00 6.02 9.58
C ARG A 130 8.10 5.13 8.75
N ALA A 131 7.38 5.73 7.81
CA ALA A 131 6.63 5.01 6.79
C ALA A 131 6.85 5.64 5.42
N ARG A 132 6.77 4.82 4.37
CA ARG A 132 6.75 5.29 2.98
C ARG A 132 5.30 5.46 2.55
N LEU A 133 4.98 6.62 1.98
CA LEU A 133 3.61 6.99 1.62
C LEU A 133 3.52 7.26 0.11
N GLY A 134 2.74 6.45 -0.60
CA GLY A 134 2.36 6.67 -2.00
C GLY A 134 0.91 7.15 -2.10
N ALA A 135 0.72 8.46 -2.28
CA ALA A 135 -0.60 9.07 -2.37
C ALA A 135 -1.31 8.67 -3.68
N ARG A 136 -2.42 7.94 -3.58
CA ARG A 136 -3.22 7.52 -4.74
C ARG A 136 -4.67 7.34 -4.36
N GLU A 137 -5.56 7.50 -5.34
CA GLU A 137 -6.97 7.12 -5.22
C GLU A 137 -7.21 5.85 -6.04
N VAL A 138 -7.84 4.84 -5.43
CA VAL A 138 -8.33 3.65 -6.16
C VAL A 138 -9.85 3.63 -6.05
N ARG A 139 -10.54 3.59 -7.20
CA ARG A 139 -11.99 3.63 -7.26
C ARG A 139 -12.51 2.67 -8.33
N ILE A 140 -13.68 2.07 -8.08
CA ILE A 140 -14.47 1.46 -9.15
C ILE A 140 -15.61 2.41 -9.48
N ALA A 141 -15.71 2.84 -10.74
CA ALA A 141 -16.80 3.67 -11.25
C ALA A 141 -17.15 3.24 -12.66
N ASP A 142 -18.45 3.22 -12.98
CA ASP A 142 -18.97 2.85 -14.30
C ASP A 142 -18.43 1.51 -14.84
N GLY A 143 -18.20 0.55 -13.95
CA GLY A 143 -17.67 -0.79 -14.28
C GLY A 143 -16.17 -0.82 -14.60
N GLN A 144 -15.44 0.26 -14.35
CA GLN A 144 -14.00 0.34 -14.58
C GLN A 144 -13.24 0.44 -13.24
N LEU A 145 -12.02 -0.12 -13.19
CA LEU A 145 -11.06 0.14 -12.12
C LEU A 145 -10.22 1.35 -12.48
N LEU A 146 -10.31 2.39 -11.66
CA LEU A 146 -9.60 3.65 -11.83
C LEU A 146 -8.53 3.81 -10.77
N VAL A 147 -7.37 4.31 -11.19
CA VAL A 147 -6.33 4.82 -10.30
C VAL A 147 -6.14 6.31 -10.63
N ASN A 148 -6.24 7.17 -9.62
CA ASN A 148 -6.12 8.62 -9.78
C ASN A 148 -7.11 9.18 -10.82
N GLY A 149 -8.33 8.65 -10.86
CA GLY A 149 -9.38 9.05 -11.80
C GLY A 149 -9.22 8.52 -13.23
N VAL A 150 -8.19 7.72 -13.52
CA VAL A 150 -7.91 7.18 -14.86
C VAL A 150 -8.14 5.67 -14.87
N PRO A 151 -8.92 5.12 -15.83
CA PRO A 151 -9.07 3.67 -15.99
C PRO A 151 -7.73 3.01 -16.30
N ILE A 152 -7.40 1.93 -15.59
CA ILE A 152 -6.14 1.20 -15.80
C ILE A 152 -6.33 -0.08 -16.61
N PHE A 153 -5.27 -0.49 -17.31
CA PHE A 153 -5.18 -1.81 -17.92
C PHE A 153 -4.18 -2.67 -17.13
N VAL A 154 -4.68 -3.73 -16.49
CA VAL A 154 -3.87 -4.60 -15.64
C VAL A 154 -3.08 -5.60 -16.50
N ARG A 155 -1.76 -5.44 -16.52
CA ARG A 155 -0.80 -6.40 -17.07
C ARG A 155 -0.18 -7.14 -15.90
N GLY A 156 -0.94 -8.12 -15.41
CA GLY A 156 -0.67 -8.82 -14.15
C GLY A 156 -0.07 -10.21 -14.33
N VAL A 157 0.69 -10.64 -13.33
CA VAL A 157 1.17 -12.02 -13.18
C VAL A 157 0.87 -12.54 -11.76
N ASN A 158 0.73 -13.86 -11.61
CA ASN A 158 0.74 -14.50 -10.29
C ASN A 158 2.18 -14.82 -9.91
N ARG A 159 2.58 -14.47 -8.69
CA ARG A 159 3.91 -14.76 -8.16
C ARG A 159 3.77 -15.59 -6.89
N HIS A 160 4.38 -16.76 -6.89
CA HIS A 160 4.69 -17.48 -5.67
C HIS A 160 6.09 -17.10 -5.20
N GLU A 161 6.27 -17.00 -3.90
CA GLU A 161 7.62 -17.03 -3.31
C GLU A 161 8.18 -18.44 -3.47
N HIS A 162 9.15 -18.58 -4.38
CA HIS A 162 9.83 -19.83 -4.64
C HIS A 162 11.27 -19.59 -5.12
N ASP A 163 12.20 -20.30 -4.51
CA ASP A 163 13.60 -20.41 -4.91
C ASP A 163 13.94 -21.89 -5.10
N GLU A 164 14.67 -22.22 -6.16
CA GLU A 164 14.99 -23.60 -6.53
C GLU A 164 15.89 -24.33 -5.51
N VAL A 165 16.67 -23.60 -4.72
CA VAL A 165 17.58 -24.14 -3.70
C VAL A 165 17.01 -23.97 -2.29
N ARG A 166 16.45 -22.80 -1.98
CA ARG A 166 15.99 -22.39 -0.64
C ARG A 166 14.50 -22.65 -0.40
N GLY A 167 13.78 -23.15 -1.40
CA GLY A 167 12.39 -23.53 -1.29
C GLY A 167 11.45 -22.33 -1.23
N LYS A 168 11.01 -21.95 -0.02
CA LYS A 168 10.06 -20.83 0.20
C LYS A 168 10.72 -19.59 0.82
N VAL A 169 12.01 -19.66 1.12
CA VAL A 169 12.78 -18.51 1.61
C VAL A 169 13.30 -17.73 0.40
N ILE A 170 12.85 -16.49 0.24
CA ILE A 170 13.27 -15.57 -0.82
C ILE A 170 14.09 -14.44 -0.20
N ASP A 171 15.19 -14.06 -0.84
CA ASP A 171 15.97 -12.89 -0.45
C ASP A 171 15.60 -11.67 -1.31
N GLU A 172 15.95 -10.49 -0.80
CA GLU A 172 15.72 -9.22 -1.50
C GLU A 172 16.32 -9.21 -2.91
N ALA A 173 17.50 -9.82 -3.11
CA ALA A 173 18.14 -9.90 -4.42
C ALA A 173 17.26 -10.63 -5.46
N SER A 174 16.61 -11.72 -5.06
CA SER A 174 15.70 -12.45 -5.94
C SER A 174 14.41 -11.67 -6.20
N MET A 175 13.88 -10.97 -5.19
CA MET A 175 12.73 -10.07 -5.35
C MET A 175 13.01 -8.95 -6.36
N LEU A 176 14.18 -8.32 -6.25
CA LEU A 176 14.62 -7.28 -7.18
C LEU A 176 14.80 -7.83 -8.60
N ALA A 177 15.34 -9.03 -8.74
CA ALA A 177 15.47 -9.70 -10.04
C ALA A 177 14.09 -9.97 -10.68
N ASP A 178 13.12 -10.46 -9.89
CA ASP A 178 11.74 -10.63 -10.33
C ASP A 178 11.14 -9.31 -10.80
N ILE A 179 11.24 -8.25 -10.01
CA ILE A 179 10.70 -6.92 -10.34
C ILE A 179 11.33 -6.39 -11.63
N ALA A 180 12.66 -6.44 -11.75
CA ALA A 180 13.37 -5.98 -12.93
C ALA A 180 12.90 -6.74 -14.19
N LEU A 181 12.73 -8.06 -14.07
CA LEU A 181 12.21 -8.89 -15.15
C LEU A 181 10.77 -8.48 -15.52
N LEU A 182 9.86 -8.39 -14.55
CA LEU A 182 8.47 -7.99 -14.78
C LEU A 182 8.36 -6.64 -15.48
N LYS A 183 9.10 -5.63 -14.99
CA LYS A 183 9.12 -4.29 -15.60
C LYS A 183 9.70 -4.32 -17.01
N SER A 184 10.74 -5.11 -17.27
CA SER A 184 11.31 -5.27 -18.62
C SER A 184 10.34 -5.89 -19.63
N TYR A 185 9.38 -6.69 -19.16
CA TYR A 185 8.31 -7.28 -19.97
C TYR A 185 6.99 -6.49 -19.89
N ASN A 186 7.03 -5.23 -19.43
CA ASN A 186 5.89 -4.31 -19.35
C ASN A 186 4.74 -4.78 -18.45
N PHE A 187 5.00 -5.64 -17.46
CA PHE A 187 4.04 -5.91 -16.39
C PHE A 187 3.96 -4.71 -15.45
N ASN A 188 2.74 -4.44 -14.98
CA ASN A 188 2.47 -3.35 -14.02
C ASN A 188 1.76 -3.86 -12.75
N ALA A 189 1.46 -5.16 -12.66
CA ALA A 189 0.78 -5.72 -11.50
C ALA A 189 1.27 -7.12 -11.14
N VAL A 190 1.14 -7.45 -9.87
CA VAL A 190 1.42 -8.78 -9.31
C VAL A 190 0.30 -9.19 -8.35
N ARG A 191 -0.07 -10.46 -8.38
CA ARG A 191 -0.92 -11.07 -7.37
C ARG A 191 -0.08 -11.98 -6.48
N CYS A 192 -0.19 -11.79 -5.17
CA CYS A 192 0.46 -12.59 -4.13
C CYS A 192 -0.22 -13.97 -4.00
N SER A 193 -0.14 -14.80 -5.04
CA SER A 193 -0.70 -16.16 -5.03
C SER A 193 0.03 -17.02 -4.01
N HIS A 194 -0.59 -17.59 -2.98
CA HIS A 194 -1.98 -17.47 -2.52
C HIS A 194 -2.00 -17.13 -1.02
N TYR A 195 -1.17 -16.16 -0.64
CA TYR A 195 -0.86 -15.79 0.74
C TYR A 195 -0.13 -14.43 0.78
N PRO A 196 -0.17 -13.71 1.92
CA PRO A 196 0.65 -12.52 2.09
C PRO A 196 2.13 -12.86 1.91
N ASN A 197 2.85 -12.07 1.12
CA ASN A 197 4.28 -12.24 0.86
C ASN A 197 5.10 -11.64 2.01
N ASP A 198 6.42 -11.75 1.93
CA ASP A 198 7.33 -11.03 2.83
C ASP A 198 7.08 -9.51 2.81
N GLU A 199 7.16 -8.84 3.96
CA GLU A 199 6.92 -7.38 4.08
C GLU A 199 7.81 -6.59 3.12
N ARG A 200 9.05 -7.04 2.89
CA ARG A 200 9.99 -6.39 1.98
C ARG A 200 9.49 -6.38 0.53
N TRP A 201 8.68 -7.36 0.12
CA TRP A 201 8.11 -7.38 -1.23
C TRP A 201 7.20 -6.17 -1.50
N TYR A 202 6.41 -5.76 -0.52
CA TYR A 202 5.49 -4.63 -0.66
C TYR A 202 6.25 -3.31 -0.75
N GLU A 203 7.28 -3.12 0.09
CA GLU A 203 8.15 -1.95 0.03
C GLU A 203 8.83 -1.81 -1.34
N LEU A 204 9.30 -2.93 -1.90
CA LEU A 204 9.88 -2.94 -3.24
C LEU A 204 8.83 -2.66 -4.32
N CYS A 205 7.61 -3.18 -4.21
CA CYS A 205 6.54 -2.87 -5.15
C CYS A 205 6.15 -1.38 -5.11
N ASP A 206 6.17 -0.76 -3.93
CA ASP A 206 5.97 0.68 -3.75
C ASP A 206 7.09 1.48 -4.44
N GLU A 207 8.35 1.08 -4.25
CA GLU A 207 9.54 1.76 -4.80
C GLU A 207 9.64 1.65 -6.33
N TYR A 208 9.38 0.46 -6.89
CA TYR A 208 9.55 0.18 -8.32
C TYR A 208 8.26 0.32 -9.15
N GLY A 209 7.13 0.55 -8.49
CA GLY A 209 5.83 0.78 -9.13
C GLY A 209 5.22 -0.50 -9.69
N LEU A 210 4.57 -1.28 -8.83
CA LEU A 210 3.71 -2.41 -9.20
C LEU A 210 2.41 -2.35 -8.41
N PHE A 211 1.28 -2.53 -9.09
CA PHE A 211 0.00 -2.77 -8.41
C PHE A 211 0.00 -4.16 -7.79
N VAL A 212 -0.29 -4.27 -6.49
CA VAL A 212 -0.29 -5.54 -5.77
C VAL A 212 -1.74 -5.94 -5.43
N VAL A 213 -2.10 -7.18 -5.75
CA VAL A 213 -3.24 -7.86 -5.14
C VAL A 213 -2.72 -8.67 -3.97
N ASP A 214 -2.94 -8.15 -2.76
CA ASP A 214 -2.60 -8.84 -1.53
C ASP A 214 -3.69 -9.87 -1.21
N GLU A 215 -3.30 -11.14 -1.08
CA GLU A 215 -4.24 -12.25 -0.98
C GLU A 215 -4.08 -12.96 0.36
N ALA A 216 -5.19 -13.13 1.08
CA ALA A 216 -5.20 -13.86 2.33
C ALA A 216 -4.79 -15.33 2.13
N ASN A 217 -4.07 -15.89 3.10
CA ASN A 217 -3.63 -17.29 3.09
C ASN A 217 -4.80 -18.24 3.42
N ILE A 218 -5.74 -18.38 2.49
CA ILE A 218 -6.95 -19.18 2.65
C ILE A 218 -7.20 -19.95 1.36
N GLU A 219 -6.74 -21.20 1.32
CA GLU A 219 -6.98 -22.11 0.21
C GLU A 219 -7.54 -23.45 0.72
N THR A 220 -8.73 -23.85 0.22
CA THR A 220 -9.41 -25.09 0.63
C THR A 220 -9.75 -25.99 -0.55
N HIS A 221 -8.96 -25.87 -1.62
CA HIS A 221 -9.19 -26.52 -2.91
C HIS A 221 -9.41 -28.03 -2.76
N GLY A 222 -8.64 -28.71 -1.89
CA GLY A 222 -8.73 -30.17 -1.69
C GLY A 222 -10.13 -30.69 -1.31
N LEU A 223 -11.02 -29.84 -0.78
CA LEU A 223 -12.39 -30.22 -0.42
C LEU A 223 -13.34 -30.27 -1.62
N VAL A 224 -13.03 -29.56 -2.71
CA VAL A 224 -13.83 -29.52 -3.94
C VAL A 224 -13.83 -30.88 -4.64
N ALA A 225 -12.72 -31.62 -4.55
CA ALA A 225 -12.54 -32.91 -5.22
C ALA A 225 -13.23 -34.09 -4.49
N LEU A 226 -13.86 -33.87 -3.34
CA LEU A 226 -14.50 -34.93 -2.56
C LEU A 226 -15.91 -35.25 -3.10
N PRO A 227 -16.33 -36.53 -3.15
CA PRO A 227 -17.68 -36.89 -3.55
C PRO A 227 -18.72 -36.41 -2.52
N PRO A 228 -19.99 -36.19 -2.92
CA PRO A 228 -21.07 -35.90 -1.98
C PRO A 228 -21.19 -36.98 -0.89
N PRO A 229 -21.54 -36.63 0.36
CA PRO A 229 -21.88 -35.28 0.84
C PRO A 229 -20.66 -34.44 1.24
N HIS A 230 -19.44 -34.96 1.11
CA HIS A 230 -18.22 -34.34 1.61
C HIS A 230 -17.84 -33.05 0.86
N ASN A 231 -18.32 -32.86 -0.37
CA ASN A 231 -18.21 -31.56 -1.08
C ASN A 231 -19.01 -30.42 -0.41
N ARG A 232 -19.92 -30.71 0.53
CA ARG A 232 -20.71 -29.68 1.25
C ARG A 232 -19.97 -29.10 2.46
N LEU A 233 -18.77 -29.57 2.75
CA LEU A 233 -17.93 -29.11 3.86
C LEU A 233 -17.00 -27.96 3.46
N HIS A 234 -17.45 -27.02 2.61
CA HIS A 234 -16.64 -25.84 2.30
C HIS A 234 -16.39 -25.03 3.58
N LEU A 235 -15.12 -24.90 4.00
CA LEU A 235 -14.79 -24.18 5.24
C LEU A 235 -15.31 -22.74 5.19
N ALA A 236 -15.27 -22.10 4.00
CA ALA A 236 -15.82 -20.76 3.77
C ALA A 236 -17.33 -20.64 4.06
N ALA A 237 -18.10 -21.74 3.92
CA ALA A 237 -19.53 -21.76 4.21
C ALA A 237 -19.85 -22.25 5.63
N SER A 238 -18.85 -22.77 6.37
CA SER A 238 -19.05 -23.37 7.68
C SER A 238 -19.07 -22.29 8.77
N PRO A 239 -20.16 -22.16 9.55
CA PRO A 239 -20.21 -21.22 10.68
C PRO A 239 -19.14 -21.48 11.74
N ALA A 240 -18.67 -22.72 11.86
CA ALA A 240 -17.60 -23.09 12.81
C ALA A 240 -16.25 -22.41 12.51
N TRP A 241 -16.09 -21.85 11.30
CA TRP A 241 -14.88 -21.16 10.85
C TRP A 241 -15.08 -19.64 10.70
N ARG A 242 -16.23 -19.08 11.11
CA ARG A 242 -16.39 -17.64 11.26
C ARG A 242 -15.75 -17.22 12.58
N ARG A 243 -14.72 -16.37 12.50
CA ARG A 243 -14.15 -15.65 13.66
C ARG A 243 -14.79 -14.29 13.80
#